data_AF-A0A9E4N5U1-F1
#
_entry.id   AF-A0A9E4N5U1-F1
#
_cell.length_a   1.000
_cell.length_b   1.000
_cell.length_c   1.000
_cell.angle_alpha   90.00
_cell.angle_beta   90.00
_cell.angle_gamma   90.00
#
_symmetry.space_group_name_H-M   'P 1'
#
loop_
_entity.id
_entity.type
_entity.pdbx_description
1 polymer ?
#
loop_
_entity_poly.entity_id
_entity_poly.type
_entity_poly.pdbx_seq_one_letter_code
_entity_poly.pdbx_strand_id
1 'polypeptide(L)'
;MIRIKEALIRGAIWAFIGLLYGMLFVFFTAFAEHWSLPINPYLFAGVLSGTLGALIYSSMRLAVLMTIITSPLCIFYFILADKPANLLAILIIASVVGAIVGALYGVFSMGSRVNRADAKTLSGFSAGWLVSLCFLLFSSFFEEVSIALIVAIMCPLTGIVYVFLVPGFIKLYDNLLPPIGDGLMVGVGVSSFVTLSFFIMISSIDNEIAGSLVSVLQTIHEGLPGAMLGGVIGGGCAGILSGILLTEWQDL
;
A
#
# COMPACT_ATOMS: atom_id res chain seq x y z
N MET A 1 5.71 30.80 -12.78
CA MET A 1 4.56 30.61 -11.85
C MET A 1 3.81 29.30 -12.12
N ILE A 2 3.50 28.94 -13.37
CA ILE A 2 2.78 27.69 -13.72
C ILE A 2 3.56 26.43 -13.27
N ARG A 3 4.86 26.35 -13.54
CA ARG A 3 5.72 25.21 -13.12
C ARG A 3 5.77 24.97 -11.61
N ILE A 4 5.77 26.03 -10.79
CA ILE A 4 5.79 25.90 -9.33
C ILE A 4 4.46 25.33 -8.83
N LYS A 5 3.33 25.78 -9.39
CA LYS A 5 2.01 25.23 -9.05
C LYS A 5 1.93 23.74 -9.37
N GLU A 6 2.44 23.34 -10.53
CA GLU A 6 2.49 21.94 -10.95
C GLU A 6 3.39 21.10 -10.04
N ALA A 7 4.60 21.58 -9.73
CA ALA A 7 5.52 20.90 -8.82
C ALA A 7 4.92 20.71 -7.42
N LEU A 8 4.18 21.70 -6.90
CA LEU A 8 3.48 21.60 -5.63
C LEU A 8 2.35 20.57 -5.66
N ILE A 9 1.57 20.52 -6.75
CA ILE A 9 0.51 19.51 -6.92
C ILE A 9 1.12 18.10 -6.98
N ARG A 10 2.19 17.90 -7.74
CA ARG A 10 2.91 16.61 -7.79
C ARG A 10 3.48 16.23 -6.44
N GLY A 11 4.08 17.19 -5.73
CA GLY A 11 4.52 17.04 -4.35
C GLY A 11 3.41 16.55 -3.43
N ALA A 12 2.23 17.17 -3.48
CA ALA A 12 1.09 16.76 -2.66
C ALA A 12 0.60 15.34 -2.99
N ILE A 13 0.51 14.98 -4.28
CA ILE A 13 0.11 13.64 -4.71
C ILE A 13 1.12 12.59 -4.23
N TRP A 14 2.41 12.83 -4.42
CA TRP A 14 3.46 11.91 -3.99
C TRP A 14 3.59 11.83 -2.47
N ALA A 15 3.34 12.92 -1.76
CA ALA A 15 3.27 12.92 -0.30
C ALA A 15 2.12 12.03 0.20
N PHE A 16 0.95 12.08 -0.45
CA PHE A 16 -0.18 11.20 -0.13
C PHE A 16 0.14 9.73 -0.42
N ILE A 17 0.76 9.43 -1.55
CA ILE A 17 1.24 8.06 -1.87
C ILE A 17 2.26 7.61 -0.83
N GLY A 18 3.18 8.48 -0.45
CA GLY A 18 4.19 8.18 0.56
C GLY A 18 3.63 7.94 1.95
N LEU A 19 2.56 8.64 2.33
CA LEU A 19 1.81 8.36 3.55
C LEU A 19 1.26 6.92 3.56
N LEU A 20 0.62 6.50 2.46
CA LEU A 20 0.10 5.13 2.32
C LEU A 20 1.22 4.09 2.33
N TYR A 21 2.32 4.36 1.61
CA TYR A 21 3.50 3.50 1.59
C TYR A 21 4.08 3.32 2.99
N GLY A 22 4.31 4.42 3.74
CA GLY A 22 4.86 4.37 5.09
C GLY A 22 3.98 3.60 6.06
N MET A 23 2.66 3.78 5.98
CA MET A 23 1.72 3.00 6.79
C MET A 23 1.79 1.50 6.48
N LEU A 24 1.71 1.12 5.19
CA LEU A 24 1.84 -0.27 4.76
C LEU A 24 3.19 -0.87 5.15
N PHE A 25 4.27 -0.11 5.02
CA PHE A 25 5.62 -0.54 5.35
C PHE A 25 5.72 -0.93 6.82
N VAL A 26 5.20 -0.11 7.74
CA VAL A 26 5.18 -0.42 9.18
C VAL A 26 4.34 -1.65 9.47
N PHE A 27 3.16 -1.76 8.86
CA PHE A 27 2.29 -2.92 9.06
C PHE A 27 3.04 -4.20 8.69
N PHE A 28 3.61 -4.26 7.49
CA PHE A 28 4.30 -5.46 7.02
C PHE A 28 5.60 -5.75 7.76
N THR A 29 6.32 -4.72 8.21
CA THR A 29 7.52 -4.90 9.05
C THR A 29 7.14 -5.59 10.36
N ALA A 30 6.15 -5.04 11.07
CA ALA A 30 5.70 -5.58 12.35
C ALA A 30 5.14 -7.01 12.23
N PHE A 31 4.37 -7.31 11.17
CA PHE A 31 3.88 -8.67 10.93
C PHE A 31 4.98 -9.64 10.53
N ALA A 32 5.98 -9.22 9.75
CA ALA A 32 7.11 -10.06 9.39
C ALA A 32 7.95 -10.46 10.61
N GLU A 33 8.17 -9.51 11.52
CA GLU A 33 8.85 -9.76 12.80
C GLU A 33 8.02 -10.68 13.69
N HIS A 34 6.71 -10.42 13.81
CA HIS A 34 5.81 -11.26 14.60
C HIS A 34 5.80 -12.72 14.12
N TRP A 35 5.76 -12.94 12.81
CA TRP A 35 5.80 -14.28 12.22
C TRP A 35 7.19 -14.89 12.15
N SER A 36 8.23 -14.16 12.60
CA SER A 36 9.62 -14.63 12.60
C SER A 36 10.05 -15.22 11.26
N LEU A 37 9.66 -14.53 10.17
CA LEU A 37 9.97 -15.01 8.82
C LEU A 37 11.50 -15.04 8.61
N PRO A 38 12.05 -16.04 7.90
CA PRO A 38 13.49 -16.15 7.62
C PRO A 38 13.94 -15.17 6.51
N ILE A 39 13.34 -13.98 6.46
CA ILE A 39 13.54 -12.93 5.46
C ILE A 39 13.66 -11.62 6.21
N ASN A 40 14.54 -10.72 5.75
CA ASN A 40 14.64 -9.39 6.35
C ASN A 40 13.28 -8.66 6.31
N PRO A 41 12.78 -8.15 7.47
CA PRO A 41 11.47 -7.50 7.55
C PRO A 41 11.30 -6.32 6.59
N TYR A 42 12.36 -5.54 6.37
CA TYR A 42 12.32 -4.38 5.46
C TYR A 42 12.23 -4.78 3.99
N LEU A 43 12.77 -5.95 3.63
CA LEU A 43 12.57 -6.48 2.27
C LEU A 43 11.12 -6.89 2.06
N PHE A 44 10.55 -7.62 3.00
CA PHE A 44 9.15 -8.02 2.94
C PHE A 44 8.23 -6.80 2.91
N ALA A 45 8.48 -5.84 3.78
CA ALA A 45 7.71 -4.61 3.86
C ALA A 45 7.84 -3.75 2.60
N GLY A 46 9.04 -3.56 2.05
CA GLY A 46 9.26 -2.75 0.86
C GLY A 46 8.59 -3.34 -0.38
N VAL A 47 8.64 -4.67 -0.54
CA VAL A 47 7.97 -5.38 -1.64
C VAL A 47 6.45 -5.25 -1.53
N LEU A 48 5.86 -5.57 -0.37
CA LEU A 48 4.41 -5.57 -0.22
C LEU A 48 3.81 -4.16 -0.21
N SER A 49 4.49 -3.19 0.41
CA SER A 49 4.05 -1.78 0.36
C SER A 49 4.09 -1.21 -1.06
N GLY A 50 5.12 -1.52 -1.84
CA GLY A 50 5.18 -1.17 -3.27
C GLY A 50 4.06 -1.83 -4.10
N THR A 51 3.81 -3.11 -3.84
CA THR A 51 2.77 -3.91 -4.53
C THR A 51 1.37 -3.38 -4.23
N LEU A 52 0.99 -3.28 -2.94
CA LEU A 52 -0.33 -2.80 -2.55
C LEU A 52 -0.51 -1.32 -2.83
N GLY A 53 0.54 -0.50 -2.70
CA GLY A 53 0.49 0.90 -3.11
C GLY A 53 0.13 1.06 -4.57
N ALA A 54 0.79 0.30 -5.46
CA ALA A 54 0.48 0.29 -6.89
C ALA A 54 -0.94 -0.25 -7.18
N LEU A 55 -1.36 -1.30 -6.49
CA LEU A 55 -2.68 -1.89 -6.62
C LEU A 55 -3.80 -0.92 -6.23
N ILE A 56 -3.69 -0.26 -5.07
CA ILE A 56 -4.67 0.73 -4.60
C ILE A 56 -4.74 1.91 -5.57
N TYR A 57 -3.60 2.35 -6.09
CA TYR A 57 -3.54 3.48 -7.02
C TYR A 57 -4.06 3.13 -8.42
N SER A 58 -3.95 1.87 -8.85
CA SER A 58 -4.37 1.43 -10.18
C SER A 58 -5.86 1.65 -10.46
N SER A 59 -6.71 1.60 -9.43
CA SER A 59 -8.14 1.85 -9.55
C SER A 59 -8.71 2.60 -8.34
N MET A 60 -8.48 3.91 -8.33
CA MET A 60 -8.97 4.79 -7.26
C MET A 60 -10.49 4.70 -7.05
N ARG A 61 -11.28 4.58 -8.12
CA ARG A 61 -12.74 4.45 -8.03
C ARG A 61 -13.16 3.16 -7.32
N LEU A 62 -12.53 2.04 -7.68
CA LEU A 62 -12.80 0.76 -7.04
C LEU A 62 -12.32 0.78 -5.59
N ALA A 63 -11.17 1.39 -5.32
CA ALA A 63 -10.66 1.51 -3.96
C ALA A 63 -11.64 2.28 -3.05
N VAL A 64 -12.17 3.42 -3.51
CA VAL A 64 -13.20 4.17 -2.77
C VAL A 64 -14.46 3.34 -2.55
N LEU A 65 -14.94 2.63 -3.58
CA LEU A 65 -16.10 1.74 -3.46
C LEU A 65 -15.86 0.63 -2.42
N MET A 66 -14.69 0.00 -2.45
CA MET A 66 -14.31 -1.03 -1.48
C MET A 66 -14.26 -0.48 -0.07
N THR A 67 -13.72 0.73 0.13
CA THR A 67 -13.72 1.37 1.46
C THR A 67 -15.15 1.61 1.96
N ILE A 68 -16.06 2.09 1.11
CA ILE A 68 -17.47 2.33 1.48
C ILE A 68 -18.18 1.03 1.89
N ILE A 69 -17.89 -0.09 1.23
CA ILE A 69 -18.53 -1.38 1.50
C ILE A 69 -17.89 -2.12 2.67
N THR A 70 -16.57 -2.09 2.75
CA THR A 70 -15.80 -2.85 3.74
C THR A 70 -15.81 -2.17 5.11
N SER A 71 -15.87 -0.84 5.17
CA SER A 71 -15.86 -0.12 6.46
C SER A 71 -17.07 -0.47 7.34
N PRO A 72 -18.34 -0.42 6.85
CA PRO A 72 -19.49 -0.86 7.65
C PRO A 72 -19.37 -2.32 8.08
N LEU A 73 -18.90 -3.19 7.18
CA LEU A 73 -18.68 -4.61 7.48
C LEU A 73 -17.71 -4.80 8.65
N CYS A 74 -16.60 -4.06 8.66
CA CYS A 74 -15.64 -4.07 9.77
C CYS A 74 -16.26 -3.52 11.06
N ILE A 75 -16.98 -2.40 10.98
CA ILE A 75 -17.64 -1.78 12.14
C ILE A 75 -18.62 -2.76 12.78
N PHE A 76 -19.52 -3.37 12.00
CA PHE A 76 -20.48 -4.34 12.52
C PHE A 76 -19.79 -5.57 13.09
N TYR A 77 -18.74 -6.07 12.44
CA TYR A 77 -17.98 -7.20 12.95
C TYR A 77 -17.37 -6.89 14.33
N PHE A 78 -16.66 -5.77 14.48
CA PHE A 78 -16.01 -5.43 15.75
C PHE A 78 -17.00 -5.07 16.87
N ILE A 79 -18.22 -4.64 16.54
CA ILE A 79 -19.28 -4.43 17.54
C ILE A 79 -19.85 -5.77 18.04
N LEU A 80 -20.00 -6.74 17.15
CA LEU A 80 -20.68 -8.02 17.45
C LEU A 80 -19.73 -9.14 17.87
N ALA A 81 -18.45 -9.04 17.55
CA ALA A 81 -17.47 -10.07 17.83
C ALA A 81 -17.17 -10.17 19.33
N ASP A 82 -17.06 -11.40 19.82
CA ASP A 82 -16.47 -11.66 21.13
C ASP A 82 -14.99 -11.29 21.14
N LYS A 83 -14.48 -10.95 22.33
CA LYS A 83 -13.08 -10.56 22.53
C LYS A 83 -12.24 -11.78 22.96
N PRO A 84 -11.03 -11.99 22.40
CA PRO A 84 -10.40 -11.21 21.33
C PRO A 84 -11.01 -11.49 19.94
N ALA A 85 -11.02 -10.47 19.09
CA ALA A 85 -11.61 -10.59 17.77
C ALA A 85 -10.73 -11.44 16.85
N ASN A 86 -11.35 -12.34 16.09
CA ASN A 86 -10.63 -13.17 15.14
C ASN A 86 -10.30 -12.36 13.86
N LEU A 87 -9.06 -11.84 13.78
CA LEU A 87 -8.58 -11.06 12.63
C LEU A 87 -8.64 -11.85 11.31
N LEU A 88 -8.29 -13.14 11.34
CA LEU A 88 -8.28 -13.96 10.14
C LEU A 88 -9.71 -14.14 9.57
N ALA A 89 -10.69 -14.33 10.45
CA ALA A 89 -12.09 -14.47 10.03
C ALA A 89 -12.61 -13.21 9.31
N ILE A 90 -12.37 -12.02 9.88
CA ILE A 90 -12.80 -10.78 9.24
C ILE A 90 -12.03 -10.48 7.95
N LEU A 91 -10.74 -10.79 7.89
CA LEU A 91 -9.95 -10.68 6.66
C LEU A 91 -10.50 -11.58 5.55
N ILE A 92 -10.85 -12.83 5.86
CA ILE A 92 -11.45 -13.75 4.88
C ILE A 92 -12.80 -13.21 4.41
N ILE A 93 -13.68 -12.82 5.32
CA ILE A 93 -15.01 -12.29 4.98
C ILE A 93 -14.88 -11.04 4.11
N ALA A 94 -14.07 -10.07 4.53
CA ALA A 94 -13.84 -8.84 3.78
C ALA A 94 -13.22 -9.11 2.42
N SER A 95 -12.26 -10.05 2.32
CA SER A 95 -11.64 -10.44 1.06
C SER A 95 -12.63 -11.10 0.11
N VAL A 96 -13.52 -11.97 0.60
CA VAL A 96 -14.57 -12.60 -0.21
C VAL A 96 -15.56 -11.55 -0.73
N VAL A 97 -16.01 -10.65 0.13
CA VAL A 97 -16.90 -9.54 -0.27
C VAL A 97 -16.19 -8.64 -1.28
N GLY A 98 -14.93 -8.28 -1.01
CA GLY A 98 -14.10 -7.48 -1.91
C GLY A 98 -13.88 -8.15 -3.26
N ALA A 99 -13.62 -9.47 -3.27
CA ALA A 99 -13.48 -10.26 -4.48
C ALA A 99 -14.75 -10.23 -5.33
N ILE A 100 -15.92 -10.44 -4.71
CA ILE A 100 -17.22 -10.43 -5.40
C ILE A 100 -17.50 -9.05 -5.98
N VAL A 101 -17.41 -7.99 -5.18
CA VAL A 101 -17.72 -6.63 -5.66
C VAL A 101 -16.69 -6.18 -6.70
N GLY A 102 -15.42 -6.50 -6.49
CA GLY A 102 -14.34 -6.26 -7.44
C GLY A 102 -14.59 -6.94 -8.78
N ALA A 103 -14.95 -8.23 -8.77
CA ALA A 103 -15.30 -8.98 -9.96
C ALA A 103 -16.51 -8.38 -10.68
N LEU A 104 -17.59 -8.04 -9.96
CA LEU A 104 -18.77 -7.38 -10.53
C LEU A 104 -18.41 -6.03 -11.16
N TYR A 105 -17.56 -5.25 -10.51
CA TYR A 105 -17.07 -3.99 -11.06
C TYR A 105 -16.29 -4.20 -12.37
N GLY A 106 -15.45 -5.23 -12.43
CA GLY A 106 -14.75 -5.63 -13.66
C GLY A 106 -15.69 -6.05 -14.80
N VAL A 107 -16.78 -6.75 -14.50
CA VAL A 107 -17.80 -7.16 -15.49
C VAL A 107 -18.56 -5.95 -16.05
N PHE A 108 -19.11 -5.11 -15.17
CA PHE A 108 -20.06 -4.07 -15.57
C PHE A 108 -19.38 -2.77 -16.03
N SER A 109 -18.12 -2.55 -15.63
CA SER A 109 -17.35 -1.37 -16.00
C SER A 109 -16.34 -1.70 -17.11
N MET A 110 -16.84 -2.11 -18.29
CA MET A 110 -15.99 -2.53 -19.43
C MET A 110 -15.04 -1.44 -19.97
N GLY A 111 -15.27 -0.16 -19.62
CA GLY A 111 -14.36 0.95 -19.94
C GLY A 111 -13.46 1.40 -18.77
N SER A 112 -13.41 0.63 -17.68
CA SER A 112 -12.69 1.02 -16.47
C SER A 112 -11.19 0.83 -16.65
N ARG A 113 -10.38 1.77 -16.14
CA ARG A 113 -8.90 1.68 -16.08
C ARG A 113 -8.39 0.51 -15.22
N VAL A 114 -9.29 -0.33 -14.70
CA VAL A 114 -9.01 -1.56 -13.96
C VAL A 114 -8.27 -2.59 -14.81
N ASN A 115 -8.51 -2.67 -16.12
CA ASN A 115 -7.95 -3.70 -17.03
C ASN A 115 -6.41 -3.67 -17.21
N ARG A 116 -5.70 -2.94 -16.36
CA ARG A 116 -4.22 -2.82 -16.33
C ARG A 116 -3.71 -2.86 -14.88
N ALA A 117 -4.56 -3.24 -13.94
CA ALA A 117 -4.24 -3.26 -12.53
C ALA A 117 -3.21 -4.33 -12.24
N ASP A 118 -3.30 -5.50 -12.88
CA ASP A 118 -2.29 -6.55 -12.92
C ASP A 118 -0.90 -6.05 -13.30
N ALA A 119 -0.74 -5.43 -14.46
CA ALA A 119 0.54 -4.96 -14.97
C ALA A 119 1.14 -3.87 -14.07
N LYS A 120 0.30 -2.96 -13.55
CA LYS A 120 0.71 -1.94 -12.57
C LYS A 120 1.08 -2.55 -11.22
N THR A 121 0.36 -3.58 -10.77
CA THR A 121 0.68 -4.26 -9.51
C THR A 121 2.00 -5.03 -9.64
N LEU A 122 2.24 -5.68 -10.78
CA LEU A 122 3.46 -6.40 -11.07
C LEU A 122 4.68 -5.47 -11.20
N SER A 123 4.52 -4.29 -11.80
CA SER A 123 5.57 -3.28 -11.81
C SER A 123 5.83 -2.73 -10.41
N GLY A 124 4.80 -2.56 -9.57
CA GLY A 124 4.93 -2.20 -8.16
C GLY A 124 5.70 -3.24 -7.35
N PHE A 125 5.39 -4.52 -7.56
CA PHE A 125 6.11 -5.66 -6.97
C PHE A 125 7.58 -5.67 -7.40
N SER A 126 7.84 -5.49 -8.70
CA SER A 126 9.20 -5.46 -9.25
C SER A 126 10.02 -4.28 -8.73
N ALA A 127 9.41 -3.09 -8.66
CA ALA A 127 10.04 -1.90 -8.10
C ALA A 127 10.34 -2.08 -6.61
N GLY A 128 9.40 -2.63 -5.85
CA GLY A 128 9.57 -2.95 -4.44
C GLY A 128 10.73 -3.93 -4.21
N TRP A 129 10.84 -4.97 -5.04
CA TRP A 129 11.96 -5.91 -5.00
C TRP A 129 13.30 -5.24 -5.30
N LEU A 130 13.40 -4.50 -6.40
CA LEU A 130 14.65 -3.84 -6.79
C LEU A 130 15.15 -2.88 -5.70
N VAL A 131 14.27 -2.03 -5.18
CA VAL A 131 14.65 -1.06 -4.15
C VAL A 131 14.96 -1.74 -2.83
N SER A 132 14.20 -2.76 -2.43
CA SER A 132 14.45 -3.50 -1.21
C SER A 132 15.74 -4.32 -1.26
N LEU A 133 16.07 -4.93 -2.40
CA LEU A 133 17.34 -5.61 -2.61
C LEU A 133 18.51 -4.64 -2.56
N CYS A 134 18.39 -3.49 -3.23
CA CYS A 134 19.37 -2.43 -3.11
C CYS A 134 19.56 -2.00 -1.65
N PHE A 135 18.47 -1.81 -0.91
CA PHE A 135 18.54 -1.50 0.52
C PHE A 135 19.27 -2.59 1.31
N LEU A 136 19.01 -3.87 1.05
CA LEU A 136 19.71 -4.98 1.70
C LEU A 136 21.22 -5.00 1.40
N LEU A 137 21.63 -4.66 0.18
CA LEU A 137 23.07 -4.57 -0.15
C LEU A 137 23.80 -3.50 0.66
N PHE A 138 23.08 -2.50 1.16
CA PHE A 138 23.61 -1.43 1.99
C PHE A 138 23.14 -1.50 3.44
N SER A 139 22.52 -2.60 3.89
CA SER A 139 21.86 -2.68 5.20
C SER A 139 22.81 -2.41 6.37
N SER A 140 24.10 -2.75 6.22
CA SER A 140 25.15 -2.46 7.21
C SER A 140 25.33 -0.97 7.50
N PHE A 141 24.94 -0.09 6.57
CA PHE A 141 24.98 1.36 6.78
C PHE A 141 23.72 1.88 7.50
N PHE A 142 22.69 1.04 7.67
CA PHE A 142 21.38 1.43 8.18
C PHE A 142 21.02 0.77 9.53
N GLU A 143 21.96 0.11 10.20
CA GLU A 143 21.69 -0.68 11.43
C GLU A 143 21.14 0.14 12.61
N GLU A 144 21.33 1.46 12.64
CA GLU A 144 20.79 2.36 13.68
C GLU A 144 19.87 3.45 13.12
N VAL A 145 19.43 3.29 11.87
CA VAL A 145 18.67 4.34 11.20
C VAL A 145 17.18 4.24 11.53
N SER A 146 16.60 5.37 11.95
CA SER A 146 15.16 5.45 12.25
C SER A 146 14.29 5.01 11.06
N ILE A 147 13.17 4.35 11.36
CA ILE A 147 12.19 3.92 10.33
C ILE A 147 11.72 5.07 9.44
N ALA A 148 11.64 6.28 10.00
CA ALA A 148 11.30 7.49 9.26
C ALA A 148 12.26 7.76 8.10
N LEU A 149 13.58 7.63 8.34
CA LEU A 149 14.60 7.86 7.31
C LEU A 149 14.62 6.71 6.29
N ILE A 150 14.46 5.46 6.74
CA ILE A 150 14.35 4.30 5.85
C ILE A 150 13.20 4.51 4.87
N VAL A 151 12.01 4.84 5.37
CA VAL A 151 10.83 5.10 4.52
C VAL A 151 11.02 6.33 3.64
N ALA A 152 11.62 7.41 4.17
CA ALA A 152 11.89 8.63 3.40
C ALA A 152 12.81 8.40 2.20
N ILE A 153 13.66 7.36 2.24
CA ILE A 153 14.54 6.98 1.14
C ILE A 153 13.86 5.92 0.25
N MET A 154 13.33 4.85 0.83
CA MET A 154 12.77 3.72 0.08
C MET A 154 11.51 4.10 -0.69
N CYS A 155 10.63 4.93 -0.11
CA CYS A 155 9.40 5.36 -0.76
C CYS A 155 9.64 6.07 -2.10
N PRO A 156 10.41 7.18 -2.17
CA PRO A 156 10.63 7.87 -3.43
C PRO A 156 11.42 7.02 -4.44
N LEU A 157 12.39 6.23 -3.99
CA LEU A 157 13.11 5.31 -4.89
C LEU A 157 12.16 4.29 -5.51
N THR A 158 11.27 3.70 -4.71
CA THR A 158 10.26 2.74 -5.20
C THR A 158 9.33 3.41 -6.20
N GLY A 159 8.86 4.62 -5.89
CA GLY A 159 8.02 5.41 -6.80
C GLY A 159 8.72 5.72 -8.13
N ILE A 160 9.98 6.16 -8.09
CA ILE A 160 10.76 6.47 -9.30
C ILE A 160 10.94 5.22 -10.16
N VAL A 161 11.42 4.12 -9.57
CA VAL A 161 11.62 2.85 -10.28
C VAL A 161 10.30 2.34 -10.85
N TYR A 162 9.22 2.41 -10.07
CA TYR A 162 7.87 2.05 -10.52
C TYR A 162 7.46 2.83 -11.77
N VAL A 163 7.57 4.16 -11.76
CA VAL A 163 7.18 4.99 -12.91
C VAL A 163 8.01 4.67 -14.16
N PHE A 164 9.30 4.34 -14.02
CA PHE A 164 10.12 3.88 -15.14
C PHE A 164 9.69 2.51 -15.68
N LEU A 165 9.26 1.58 -14.81
CA LEU A 165 8.90 0.23 -15.20
C LEU A 165 7.51 0.13 -15.83
N VAL A 166 6.53 0.90 -15.34
CA VAL A 166 5.11 0.72 -15.72
C VAL A 166 4.88 0.75 -17.24
N PRO A 167 5.43 1.68 -18.04
CA PRO A 167 5.19 1.69 -19.48
C PRO A 167 5.66 0.39 -20.17
N GLY A 168 6.76 -0.20 -19.70
CA GLY A 168 7.26 -1.48 -20.18
C GLY A 168 6.35 -2.64 -19.79
N PHE A 169 5.92 -2.68 -18.52
CA PHE A 169 5.02 -3.71 -18.02
C PHE A 169 3.64 -3.66 -18.68
N ILE A 170 3.06 -2.48 -18.90
CA ILE A 170 1.80 -2.35 -19.63
C ILE A 170 1.95 -2.87 -21.06
N LYS A 171 3.05 -2.56 -21.76
CA LYS A 171 3.28 -3.07 -23.12
C LYS A 171 3.46 -4.58 -23.18
N LEU A 172 4.10 -5.16 -22.17
CA LEU A 172 4.37 -6.61 -22.12
C LEU A 172 3.17 -7.43 -21.62
N TYR A 173 2.33 -6.85 -20.75
CA TYR A 173 1.31 -7.56 -19.99
C TYR A 173 -0.07 -6.86 -20.03
N ASP A 174 -0.42 -6.19 -21.13
CA ASP A 174 -1.68 -5.39 -21.25
C ASP A 174 -2.98 -6.18 -21.03
N ASN A 175 -2.92 -7.53 -21.00
CA ASN A 175 -4.07 -8.42 -20.78
C ASN A 175 -3.65 -9.71 -20.04
N LEU A 176 -2.85 -9.61 -18.98
CA LEU A 176 -2.47 -10.82 -18.22
C LEU A 176 -3.70 -11.45 -17.54
N LEU A 177 -4.60 -10.62 -17.00
CA LEU A 177 -5.89 -11.02 -16.45
C LEU A 177 -7.06 -10.45 -17.26
N PRO A 178 -8.22 -11.15 -17.30
CA PRO A 178 -9.44 -10.54 -17.78
C PRO A 178 -9.91 -9.43 -16.81
N PRO A 179 -10.77 -8.49 -17.24
CA PRO A 179 -11.28 -7.39 -16.39
C PRO A 179 -11.84 -7.84 -15.04
N ILE A 180 -12.45 -9.03 -15.00
CA ILE A 180 -13.00 -9.66 -13.80
C ILE A 180 -11.88 -10.00 -12.80
N GLY A 181 -10.78 -10.56 -13.31
CA GLY A 181 -9.61 -10.94 -12.52
C GLY A 181 -8.92 -9.73 -11.92
N ASP A 182 -8.74 -8.67 -12.71
CA ASP A 182 -8.19 -7.40 -12.22
C ASP A 182 -9.07 -6.77 -11.15
N GLY A 183 -10.38 -6.72 -11.40
CA GLY A 183 -11.34 -6.21 -10.43
C GLY A 183 -11.31 -7.01 -9.13
N LEU A 184 -11.26 -8.34 -9.21
CA LEU A 184 -11.14 -9.23 -8.05
C LEU A 184 -9.86 -8.95 -7.26
N MET A 185 -8.71 -8.89 -7.95
CA MET A 185 -7.41 -8.65 -7.33
C MET A 185 -7.39 -7.31 -6.57
N VAL A 186 -7.86 -6.24 -7.20
CA VAL A 186 -7.97 -4.92 -6.55
C VAL A 186 -8.94 -4.98 -5.37
N GLY A 187 -10.10 -5.63 -5.55
CA GLY A 187 -11.12 -5.77 -4.52
C GLY A 187 -10.59 -6.46 -3.26
N VAL A 188 -9.89 -7.58 -3.42
CA VAL A 188 -9.24 -8.32 -2.32
C VAL A 188 -8.17 -7.47 -1.63
N GLY A 189 -7.27 -6.84 -2.41
CA GLY A 189 -6.18 -6.05 -1.85
C GLY A 189 -6.67 -4.84 -1.06
N VAL A 190 -7.63 -4.09 -1.59
CA VAL A 190 -8.18 -2.91 -0.90
C VAL A 190 -9.02 -3.31 0.31
N SER A 191 -9.89 -4.32 0.21
CA SER A 191 -10.70 -4.76 1.35
C SER A 191 -9.84 -5.30 2.49
N SER A 192 -8.80 -6.07 2.19
CA SER A 192 -7.82 -6.55 3.17
C SER A 192 -7.11 -5.39 3.86
N PHE A 193 -6.65 -4.40 3.09
CA PHE A 193 -6.00 -3.21 3.61
C PHE A 193 -6.93 -2.41 4.54
N VAL A 194 -8.15 -2.12 4.10
CA VAL A 194 -9.16 -1.40 4.90
C VAL A 194 -9.45 -2.16 6.19
N THR A 195 -9.65 -3.48 6.11
CA THR A 195 -9.91 -4.32 7.28
C THR A 195 -8.76 -4.27 8.29
N LEU A 196 -7.52 -4.35 7.80
CA LEU A 196 -6.33 -4.26 8.64
C LEU A 196 -6.22 -2.88 9.31
N SER A 197 -6.47 -1.80 8.57
CA SER A 197 -6.52 -0.44 9.13
C SER A 197 -7.59 -0.30 10.21
N PHE A 198 -8.79 -0.85 10.01
CA PHE A 198 -9.85 -0.84 11.02
C PHE A 198 -9.46 -1.65 12.26
N PHE A 199 -8.86 -2.83 12.08
CA PHE A 199 -8.37 -3.64 13.19
C PHE A 199 -7.33 -2.89 14.03
N ILE A 200 -6.37 -2.24 13.40
CA ILE A 200 -5.31 -1.48 14.09
C ILE A 200 -5.89 -0.26 14.80
N MET A 201 -6.86 0.42 14.19
CA MET A 201 -7.52 1.59 14.77
C MET A 201 -8.43 1.20 15.95
N ILE A 202 -9.26 0.17 15.83
CA ILE A 202 -10.15 -0.22 16.93
C ILE A 202 -9.35 -0.79 18.10
N SER A 203 -8.28 -1.52 17.80
CA SER A 203 -7.41 -2.09 18.84
C SER A 203 -6.59 -1.03 19.57
N SER A 204 -6.41 0.18 19.01
CA SER A 204 -5.81 1.30 19.75
C SER A 204 -6.75 1.89 20.80
N ILE A 205 -8.06 1.62 20.68
CA ILE A 205 -9.09 2.06 21.63
C ILE A 205 -9.31 0.96 22.68
N ASP A 206 -9.30 -0.30 22.24
CA ASP A 206 -9.58 -1.45 23.09
C ASP A 206 -8.59 -2.61 22.83
N ASN A 207 -7.62 -2.76 23.73
CA ASN A 207 -6.58 -3.79 23.66
C ASN A 207 -7.14 -5.23 23.78
N GLU A 208 -8.32 -5.42 24.36
CA GLU A 208 -8.91 -6.76 24.49
C GLU A 208 -9.27 -7.35 23.12
N ILE A 209 -9.55 -6.50 22.12
CA ILE A 209 -9.83 -6.92 20.75
C ILE A 209 -8.61 -7.59 20.12
N ALA A 210 -7.41 -7.09 20.43
CA ALA A 210 -6.16 -7.54 19.82
C ALA A 210 -5.65 -8.90 20.33
N GLY A 211 -5.98 -9.28 21.56
CA GLY A 211 -5.56 -10.54 22.16
C GLY A 211 -4.04 -10.76 22.09
N SER A 212 -3.61 -11.80 21.38
CA SER A 212 -2.18 -12.13 21.22
C SER A 212 -1.40 -11.15 20.33
N LEU A 213 -2.08 -10.24 19.61
CA LEU A 213 -1.46 -9.29 18.68
C LEU A 213 -1.15 -7.93 19.32
N VAL A 214 -1.38 -7.75 20.63
CA VAL A 214 -1.15 -6.47 21.33
C VAL A 214 0.28 -5.96 21.14
N SER A 215 1.29 -6.84 21.23
CA SER A 215 2.69 -6.45 21.04
C SER A 215 2.97 -5.94 19.62
N VAL A 216 2.42 -6.61 18.61
CA VAL A 216 2.54 -6.22 17.19
C VAL A 216 1.92 -4.86 16.97
N LEU A 217 0.75 -4.63 17.54
CA LEU A 217 0.05 -3.36 17.41
C LEU A 217 0.80 -2.22 18.09
N GLN A 218 1.41 -2.48 19.24
CA GLN A 218 2.26 -1.48 19.89
C GLN A 218 3.44 -1.08 18.99
N THR A 219 4.14 -2.05 18.39
CA THR A 219 5.21 -1.76 17.41
C THR A 219 4.68 -0.95 16.23
N ILE A 220 3.48 -1.29 15.74
CA ILE A 220 2.84 -0.52 14.66
C ILE A 220 2.56 0.91 15.11
N HIS A 221 1.92 1.13 16.26
CA HIS A 221 1.55 2.46 16.75
C HIS A 221 2.77 3.34 17.06
N GLU A 222 3.86 2.74 17.56
CA GLU A 222 5.12 3.45 17.81
C GLU A 222 5.82 3.84 16.49
N GLY A 223 5.81 2.95 15.49
CA GLY A 223 6.46 3.20 14.19
C GLY A 223 5.65 4.07 13.21
N LEU A 224 4.32 4.09 13.34
CA LEU A 224 3.40 4.71 12.38
C LEU A 224 3.68 6.21 12.15
N PRO A 225 3.83 7.07 13.19
CA PRO A 225 4.03 8.50 12.97
C PRO A 225 5.34 8.78 12.22
N GLY A 226 6.42 8.08 12.61
CA GLY A 226 7.74 8.21 11.98
C GLY A 226 7.71 7.79 10.52
N ALA A 227 7.14 6.62 10.21
CA ALA A 227 7.06 6.14 8.85
C ALA A 227 6.14 6.98 7.96
N MET A 228 4.99 7.43 8.47
CA MET A 228 4.10 8.33 7.72
C MET A 228 4.79 9.66 7.41
N LEU A 229 5.47 10.27 8.39
CA LEU A 229 6.23 11.50 8.18
C LEU A 229 7.37 11.28 7.17
N GLY A 230 8.11 10.19 7.31
CA GLY A 230 9.15 9.80 6.36
C GLY A 230 8.63 9.66 4.94
N GLY A 231 7.50 8.97 4.76
CA GLY A 231 6.84 8.80 3.48
C GLY A 231 6.33 10.12 2.88
N VAL A 232 5.70 10.97 3.69
CA VAL A 232 5.23 12.30 3.27
C VAL A 232 6.40 13.18 2.81
N ILE A 233 7.48 13.23 3.58
CA ILE A 233 8.66 14.04 3.26
C ILE A 233 9.36 13.48 2.03
N GLY A 234 9.70 12.19 2.03
CA GLY A 234 10.41 11.54 0.93
C GLY A 234 9.63 11.59 -0.38
N GLY A 235 8.37 11.18 -0.35
CA GLY A 235 7.45 11.26 -1.49
C GLY A 235 7.24 12.71 -1.95
N GLY A 236 6.93 13.62 -1.04
CA GLY A 236 6.70 15.02 -1.35
C GLY A 236 7.90 15.70 -2.00
N CYS A 237 9.10 15.49 -1.46
CA CYS A 237 10.35 15.98 -2.05
C CYS A 237 10.58 15.42 -3.45
N ALA A 238 10.39 14.12 -3.66
CA ALA A 238 10.52 13.51 -4.98
C ALA A 238 9.49 14.03 -5.99
N GLY A 239 8.24 14.26 -5.56
CA GLY A 239 7.19 14.86 -6.39
C GLY A 239 7.51 16.31 -6.79
N ILE A 240 8.06 17.11 -5.87
CA ILE A 240 8.50 18.48 -6.18
C ILE A 240 9.70 18.46 -7.12
N LEU A 241 10.71 17.64 -6.84
CA LEU A 241 11.90 17.50 -7.68
C LEU A 241 11.53 17.04 -9.09
N SER A 242 10.62 16.07 -9.22
CA SER A 242 10.16 15.62 -10.53
C SER A 242 9.41 16.72 -11.28
N GLY A 243 8.56 17.52 -10.61
CA GLY A 243 7.88 18.65 -11.25
C GLY A 243 8.79 19.82 -11.64
N ILE A 244 9.96 19.95 -11.00
CA ILE A 244 10.96 20.98 -11.34
C ILE A 244 11.89 20.50 -12.47
N LEU A 245 12.34 19.24 -12.40
CA LEU A 245 13.39 18.69 -13.27
C LEU A 245 12.83 17.97 -14.51
N LEU A 246 11.64 17.37 -14.43
CA LEU A 246 11.01 16.61 -15.52
C LEU A 246 9.84 17.40 -16.10
N THR A 247 9.86 17.60 -17.42
CA THR A 247 8.94 18.50 -18.14
C THR A 247 7.57 17.90 -18.46
N GLU A 248 7.41 16.58 -18.33
CA GLU A 248 6.16 15.89 -18.70
C GLU A 248 5.54 15.24 -17.47
N TRP A 249 4.21 15.22 -17.42
CA TRP A 249 3.51 14.34 -16.50
C TRP A 249 3.86 12.92 -16.92
N GLN A 250 4.50 12.16 -16.02
CA GLN A 250 4.64 10.73 -16.19
C GLN A 250 3.29 10.07 -15.85
N ASP A 251 2.24 10.53 -16.54
CA ASP A 251 0.88 10.07 -16.35
C ASP A 251 0.80 8.57 -16.65
N LEU A 252 0.42 7.86 -15.61
CA LEU A 252 0.06 6.45 -15.53
C LEU A 252 -1.42 6.21 -15.86
#